data_AF-A0A423GEP4-F1
#
_entry.id   AF-A0A423GEP4-F1
#
_cell.length_a   1.000
_cell.length_b   1.000
_cell.length_c   1.000
_cell.angle_alpha   90.00
_cell.angle_beta   90.00
_cell.angle_gamma   90.00
#
_symmetry.space_group_name_H-M   'P 1'
#
loop_
_entity.id
_entity.type
_entity.pdbx_description
1 polymer ?
#
loop_
_entity_poly.entity_id
_entity_poly.type
_entity_poly.pdbx_seq_one_letter_code
_entity_poly.pdbx_strand_id
1 'polypeptide(L)'
;MNKTSSQPLAVEPQASRTFAEASPVVAGYFTVSFVFGLMAVNAGLPLWLPVAMCLFVYAGASQFAALALISSGASLTTIVLTTFLINARHMLMSVYMAKALRALGLSRFERWCYAAGLTDESFAFHSVKLGSGAPVSLRYLIGFNLFCHTSWVLGGLLGAVCAQYAAHLIKYQLDYALTAMMLYVLVSLCNTRNKLIAALAAVACMGVLSLLGSSPFNVFIATFVGCGVGVCLTKRS
;
A
#
# COMPACT_ATOMS: atom_id res chain seq x y z
N MET A 1 50.32 22.14 15.33
CA MET A 1 50.07 20.72 14.99
C MET A 1 48.72 20.31 15.54
N ASN A 2 47.70 20.22 14.71
CA ASN A 2 46.53 19.39 15.04
C ASN A 2 45.92 18.87 13.73
N LYS A 3 46.15 17.58 13.46
CA LYS A 3 45.59 16.85 12.32
C LYS A 3 44.15 16.47 12.70
N THR A 4 43.15 17.22 12.26
CA THR A 4 41.79 16.69 12.18
C THR A 4 41.72 15.83 10.92
N SER A 5 41.87 14.53 11.14
CA SER A 5 41.64 13.47 10.17
C SER A 5 40.24 13.60 9.56
N SER A 6 40.17 14.03 8.31
CA SER A 6 39.00 13.88 7.45
C SER A 6 38.78 12.39 7.20
N GLN A 7 37.98 11.75 8.04
CA GLN A 7 37.45 10.43 7.71
C GLN A 7 36.55 10.58 6.48
N PRO A 8 36.76 9.78 5.41
CA PRO A 8 35.86 9.80 4.27
C PRO A 8 34.51 9.27 4.73
N LEU A 9 33.47 10.10 4.65
CA LEU A 9 32.07 9.66 4.76
C LEU A 9 31.89 8.54 3.74
N ALA A 10 31.69 7.30 4.22
CA ALA A 10 31.41 6.17 3.36
C ALA A 10 30.19 6.52 2.49
N VAL A 11 30.41 6.69 1.18
CA VAL A 11 29.35 6.92 0.21
C VAL A 11 28.60 5.59 0.08
N GLU A 12 27.66 5.37 0.99
CA GLU A 12 26.81 4.19 0.97
C GLU A 12 26.16 4.05 -0.42
N PRO A 13 26.17 2.85 -1.03
CA PRO A 13 25.54 2.62 -2.32
C PRO A 13 24.09 3.09 -2.32
N GLN A 14 23.65 3.76 -3.39
CA GLN A 14 22.28 4.27 -3.49
C GLN A 14 21.21 3.19 -3.20
N ALA A 15 21.48 1.94 -3.56
CA ALA A 15 20.62 0.80 -3.29
C ALA A 15 20.47 0.48 -1.79
N SER A 16 21.54 0.55 -0.99
CA SER A 16 21.46 0.24 0.45
C SER A 16 20.66 1.31 1.19
N ARG A 17 20.84 2.58 0.84
CA ARG A 17 20.02 3.68 1.36
C ARG A 17 18.56 3.54 0.99
N THR A 18 18.27 3.21 -0.27
CA THR A 18 16.91 2.98 -0.75
C THR A 18 16.24 1.84 0.02
N PHE A 19 16.96 0.73 0.23
CA PHE A 19 16.46 -0.39 1.01
C PHE A 19 16.24 -0.03 2.49
N ALA A 20 17.17 0.69 3.11
CA ALA A 20 17.02 1.14 4.50
C ALA A 20 15.76 2.00 4.69
N GLU A 21 15.51 2.93 3.76
CA GLU A 21 14.29 3.75 3.75
C GLU A 21 13.02 2.92 3.47
N ALA A 22 13.10 1.91 2.60
CA ALA A 22 11.98 1.02 2.28
C ALA A 22 11.72 -0.07 3.34
N SER A 23 12.67 -0.34 4.23
CA SER A 23 12.67 -1.49 5.13
C SER A 23 11.40 -1.65 6.00
N PRO A 24 10.77 -0.57 6.53
CA PRO A 24 9.54 -0.73 7.29
C PRO A 24 8.37 -1.20 6.41
N VAL A 25 8.29 -0.68 5.18
CA VAL A 25 7.26 -1.07 4.20
C VAL A 25 7.50 -2.50 3.72
N VAL A 26 8.76 -2.84 3.43
CA VAL A 26 9.19 -4.19 3.03
C VAL A 26 8.77 -5.23 4.07
N ALA A 27 8.99 -4.95 5.35
CA ALA A 27 8.61 -5.83 6.46
C ALA A 27 7.09 -5.97 6.59
N GLY A 28 6.35 -4.87 6.45
CA GLY A 28 4.88 -4.88 6.41
C GLY A 28 4.35 -5.72 5.26
N TYR A 29 4.87 -5.52 4.04
CA TYR A 29 4.50 -6.30 2.86
C TYR A 29 4.77 -7.77 2.98
N PHE A 30 5.95 -8.13 3.49
CA PHE A 30 6.27 -9.52 3.73
C PHE A 30 5.25 -10.16 4.70
N THR A 31 4.97 -9.48 5.82
CA THR A 31 4.05 -9.98 6.85
C THR A 31 2.63 -10.13 6.32
N VAL A 32 2.11 -9.10 5.65
CA VAL A 32 0.73 -9.11 5.13
C VAL A 32 0.57 -10.11 4.00
N SER A 33 1.52 -10.18 3.07
CA SER A 33 1.47 -11.16 1.97
C SER A 33 1.63 -12.60 2.48
N PHE A 34 2.45 -12.83 3.50
CA PHE A 34 2.54 -14.13 4.18
C PHE A 34 1.19 -14.57 4.71
N VAL A 35 0.49 -13.70 5.42
CA VAL A 35 -0.87 -13.98 5.90
C VAL A 35 -1.81 -14.26 4.73
N PHE A 36 -1.75 -13.45 3.67
CA PHE A 36 -2.58 -13.67 2.48
C PHE A 36 -2.36 -15.05 1.86
N GLY A 37 -1.11 -15.43 1.60
CA GLY A 37 -0.77 -16.72 1.01
C GLY A 37 -1.22 -17.89 1.89
N LEU A 38 -1.02 -17.76 3.21
CA LEU A 38 -1.48 -18.72 4.20
C LEU A 38 -3.01 -18.88 4.16
N MET A 39 -3.76 -17.78 4.19
CA MET A 39 -5.22 -17.79 4.17
C MET A 39 -5.77 -18.32 2.84
N ALA A 40 -5.17 -17.94 1.71
CA ALA A 40 -5.63 -18.35 0.39
C ALA A 40 -5.56 -19.86 0.18
N VAL A 41 -4.44 -20.49 0.55
CA VAL A 41 -4.30 -21.94 0.44
C VAL A 41 -5.24 -22.67 1.41
N ASN A 42 -5.41 -22.16 2.62
CA ASN A 42 -6.35 -22.74 3.58
C ASN A 42 -7.82 -22.58 3.18
N ALA A 43 -8.15 -21.56 2.36
CA ALA A 43 -9.46 -21.42 1.73
C ALA A 43 -9.67 -22.39 0.56
N GLY A 44 -8.71 -23.29 0.29
CA GLY A 44 -8.80 -24.32 -0.75
C GLY A 44 -8.24 -23.88 -2.10
N LEU A 45 -7.61 -22.70 -2.20
CA LEU A 45 -6.95 -22.29 -3.45
C LEU A 45 -5.64 -23.07 -3.65
N PRO A 46 -5.33 -23.49 -4.89
CA PRO A 46 -4.07 -24.15 -5.17
C PRO A 46 -2.90 -23.18 -4.96
N LEU A 47 -1.77 -23.66 -4.43
CA LEU A 47 -0.62 -22.84 -4.03
C LEU A 47 -0.14 -21.84 -5.08
N TRP A 48 -0.18 -22.20 -6.36
CA TRP A 48 0.29 -21.33 -7.44
C TRP A 48 -0.57 -20.06 -7.60
N LEU A 49 -1.86 -20.12 -7.24
CA LEU A 49 -2.80 -19.03 -7.46
C LEU A 49 -2.53 -17.80 -6.58
N PRO A 50 -2.40 -17.90 -5.23
CA PRO A 50 -2.04 -16.74 -4.43
C PRO A 50 -0.67 -16.16 -4.78
N VAL A 51 0.30 -17.00 -5.18
CA VAL A 51 1.62 -16.53 -5.65
C VAL A 51 1.50 -15.74 -6.94
N ALA A 52 0.70 -16.23 -7.90
CA ALA A 52 0.39 -15.50 -9.13
C ALA A 52 -0.33 -14.18 -8.83
N MET A 53 -1.27 -14.17 -7.87
CA MET A 53 -1.93 -12.94 -7.44
C MET A 53 -0.93 -11.93 -6.85
N CYS A 54 0.01 -12.36 -6.02
CA CYS A 54 1.07 -11.48 -5.50
C CYS A 54 1.99 -10.93 -6.61
N LEU A 55 2.23 -11.71 -7.67
CA LEU A 55 3.05 -11.28 -8.79
C LEU A 55 2.33 -10.27 -9.69
N PHE A 56 1.05 -10.51 -10.02
CA PHE A 56 0.33 -9.76 -11.06
C PHE A 56 -0.69 -8.74 -10.54
N VAL A 57 -1.36 -9.01 -9.42
CA VAL A 57 -2.49 -8.18 -8.94
C VAL A 57 -2.02 -7.07 -8.01
N TYR A 58 -0.79 -7.13 -7.50
CA TYR A 58 -0.07 -6.15 -6.64
C TYR A 58 -0.94 -5.09 -5.92
N ALA A 59 -1.97 -5.56 -5.22
CA ALA A 59 -2.98 -4.73 -4.56
C ALA A 59 -3.60 -5.51 -3.39
N GLY A 60 -2.94 -5.47 -2.24
CA GLY A 60 -3.29 -6.28 -1.07
C GLY A 60 -4.76 -6.20 -0.66
N ALA A 61 -5.32 -4.99 -0.51
CA ALA A 61 -6.73 -4.82 -0.13
C ALA A 61 -7.69 -5.55 -1.08
N SER A 62 -7.45 -5.48 -2.39
CA SER A 62 -8.28 -6.19 -3.38
C SER A 62 -8.07 -7.71 -3.34
N GLN A 63 -6.87 -8.18 -3.02
CA GLN A 63 -6.58 -9.62 -2.89
C GLN A 63 -7.33 -10.24 -1.70
N PHE A 64 -7.32 -9.59 -0.53
CA PHE A 64 -8.07 -10.04 0.64
C PHE A 64 -9.59 -9.97 0.41
N ALA A 65 -10.08 -8.89 -0.20
CA ALA A 65 -11.50 -8.77 -0.56
C ALA A 65 -11.93 -9.86 -1.57
N ALA A 66 -11.12 -10.13 -2.59
CA ALA A 66 -11.35 -11.19 -3.55
C ALA A 66 -11.39 -12.56 -2.87
N LEU A 67 -10.43 -12.84 -1.97
CA LEU A 67 -10.39 -14.09 -1.22
C LEU A 67 -11.65 -14.30 -0.37
N ALA A 68 -12.11 -13.26 0.33
CA ALA A 68 -13.34 -13.32 1.11
C ALA A 68 -14.58 -13.60 0.24
N LEU A 69 -14.68 -12.93 -0.92
CA LEU A 69 -15.79 -13.14 -1.86
C LEU A 69 -15.75 -14.51 -2.55
N ILE A 70 -14.56 -15.00 -2.90
CA ILE A 70 -14.38 -16.36 -3.43
C ILE A 70 -14.82 -17.38 -2.38
N SER A 71 -14.41 -17.18 -1.13
CA SER A 71 -14.72 -18.10 -0.02
C SER A 71 -16.21 -18.11 0.34
N SER A 72 -16.93 -17.00 0.11
CA SER A 72 -18.38 -16.92 0.32
C SER A 72 -19.22 -17.41 -0.87
N GLY A 73 -18.57 -17.85 -1.96
CA GLY A 73 -19.26 -18.30 -3.17
C GLY A 73 -19.91 -17.16 -3.97
N ALA A 74 -19.41 -15.93 -3.83
CA ALA A 74 -19.91 -14.80 -4.59
C ALA A 74 -19.71 -14.98 -6.10
N SER A 75 -20.56 -14.31 -6.90
CA SER A 75 -20.44 -14.36 -8.36
C SER A 75 -19.13 -13.75 -8.85
N LEU A 76 -18.60 -14.24 -9.98
CA LEU A 76 -17.41 -13.67 -10.62
C LEU A 76 -17.58 -12.17 -10.91
N THR A 77 -18.78 -11.75 -11.34
CA THR A 77 -19.12 -10.35 -11.59
C THR A 77 -18.95 -9.50 -10.34
N THR A 78 -19.39 -10.00 -9.18
CA THR A 78 -19.22 -9.31 -7.88
C THR A 78 -17.74 -9.17 -7.55
N ILE A 79 -16.95 -10.23 -7.69
CA ILE A 79 -15.51 -10.21 -7.42
C ILE A 79 -14.80 -9.19 -8.31
N VAL A 80 -15.06 -9.22 -9.63
CA VAL A 80 -14.45 -8.31 -10.60
C VAL A 80 -14.84 -6.85 -10.32
N LEU A 81 -16.13 -6.58 -10.08
CA LEU A 81 -16.60 -5.22 -9.82
C LEU A 81 -16.05 -4.68 -8.50
N THR A 82 -16.06 -5.47 -7.43
CA THR A 82 -15.52 -5.07 -6.13
C THR A 82 -14.02 -4.80 -6.23
N THR A 83 -13.24 -5.70 -6.83
CA THR A 83 -11.79 -5.51 -6.98
C THR A 83 -11.46 -4.31 -7.87
N PHE A 84 -12.21 -4.10 -8.96
CA PHE A 84 -12.08 -2.91 -9.82
C PHE A 84 -12.33 -1.61 -9.04
N LEU A 85 -13.45 -1.55 -8.29
CA LEU A 85 -13.81 -0.37 -7.51
C LEU A 85 -12.79 -0.06 -6.40
N ILE A 86 -12.27 -1.09 -5.72
CA ILE A 86 -11.19 -0.93 -4.74
C ILE A 86 -9.93 -0.37 -5.42
N ASN A 87 -9.58 -0.90 -6.60
CA ASN A 87 -8.35 -0.54 -7.30
C ASN A 87 -8.42 0.78 -8.07
N ALA A 88 -9.60 1.37 -8.26
CA ALA A 88 -9.75 2.71 -8.86
C ALA A 88 -8.89 3.78 -8.16
N ARG A 89 -8.57 3.60 -6.87
CA ARG A 89 -7.65 4.47 -6.12
C ARG A 89 -6.25 4.56 -6.73
N HIS A 90 -5.74 3.51 -7.37
CA HIS A 90 -4.43 3.54 -8.04
C HIS A 90 -4.43 4.54 -9.21
N MET A 91 -5.57 4.73 -9.88
CA MET A 91 -5.70 5.76 -10.92
C MET A 91 -5.58 7.16 -10.31
N LEU A 92 -6.26 7.41 -9.19
CA LEU A 92 -6.20 8.70 -8.49
C LEU A 92 -4.80 9.02 -7.99
N MET A 93 -4.13 8.04 -7.36
CA MET A 93 -2.74 8.16 -6.90
C MET A 93 -1.78 8.44 -8.07
N SER A 94 -1.97 7.74 -9.19
CA SER A 94 -1.17 7.93 -10.41
C SER A 94 -1.35 9.34 -11.00
N VAL A 95 -2.58 9.84 -11.06
CA VAL A 95 -2.89 11.21 -11.52
C VAL A 95 -2.24 12.25 -10.60
N TYR A 96 -2.30 12.07 -9.29
CA TYR A 96 -1.66 12.96 -8.32
C TYR A 96 -0.13 12.99 -8.51
N MET A 97 0.50 11.82 -8.65
CA MET A 97 1.94 11.69 -8.89
C MET A 97 2.39 12.20 -10.25
N ALA A 98 1.51 12.23 -11.26
CA ALA A 98 1.87 12.59 -12.63
C ALA A 98 2.50 13.98 -12.74
N LYS A 99 2.08 14.97 -11.93
CA LYS A 99 2.67 16.31 -11.94
C LYS A 99 4.12 16.29 -11.43
N ALA A 100 4.37 15.64 -10.30
CA ALA A 100 5.71 15.52 -9.71
C ALA A 100 6.66 14.75 -10.64
N LEU A 101 6.19 13.64 -11.23
CA LEU A 101 6.99 12.84 -12.17
C LEU A 101 7.33 13.57 -13.47
N ARG A 102 6.44 14.44 -13.97
CA ARG A 102 6.72 15.29 -15.13
C ARG A 102 7.80 16.34 -14.82
N ALA A 103 7.81 16.89 -13.61
CA ALA A 103 8.83 17.85 -13.18
C ALA A 103 10.23 17.23 -13.13
N LEU A 104 10.33 15.92 -12.94
CA LEU A 104 11.59 15.16 -13.02
C LEU A 104 12.08 14.91 -14.46
N GLY A 105 11.35 15.35 -15.49
CA GLY A 105 11.74 15.16 -16.89
C GLY A 105 11.57 13.73 -17.41
N LEU A 106 10.81 12.88 -16.73
CA LEU A 106 10.65 11.47 -17.08
C LEU A 106 9.86 11.29 -18.38
N SER A 107 10.34 10.35 -19.21
CA SER A 107 9.64 9.90 -20.42
C SER A 107 8.26 9.32 -20.10
N ARG A 108 7.43 9.10 -21.11
CA ARG A 108 6.13 8.42 -20.90
C ARG A 108 6.36 7.02 -20.37
N PHE A 109 7.27 6.26 -20.99
CA PHE A 109 7.55 4.87 -20.61
C PHE A 109 8.02 4.73 -19.15
N GLU A 110 8.96 5.57 -18.70
CA GLU A 110 9.44 5.54 -17.31
C GLU A 110 8.34 5.82 -16.29
N ARG A 111 7.41 6.73 -16.62
CA ARG A 111 6.24 7.01 -15.77
C ARG A 111 5.28 5.83 -15.71
N TRP A 112 5.10 5.11 -16.81
CA TRP A 112 4.32 3.87 -16.84
C TRP A 112 4.97 2.78 -15.99
N CYS A 113 6.28 2.58 -16.10
CA CYS A 113 7.02 1.63 -15.25
C CYS A 113 6.91 1.99 -13.76
N TYR A 114 7.01 3.27 -13.41
CA TYR A 114 6.79 3.73 -12.04
C TYR A 114 5.36 3.45 -11.56
N ALA A 115 4.36 3.78 -12.39
CA ALA A 115 2.95 3.62 -12.04
C ALA A 115 2.56 2.15 -11.83
N ALA A 116 3.19 1.21 -12.55
CA ALA A 116 2.96 -0.23 -12.38
C ALA A 116 3.37 -0.74 -10.98
N GLY A 117 4.34 -0.08 -10.33
CA GLY A 117 4.77 -0.40 -8.97
C GLY A 117 4.11 0.45 -7.89
N LEU A 118 3.13 1.29 -8.23
CA LEU A 118 2.54 2.25 -7.29
C LEU A 118 1.46 1.61 -6.42
N THR A 119 1.63 1.76 -5.12
CA THR A 119 0.81 1.24 -4.03
C THR A 119 0.51 2.36 -3.02
N ASP A 120 -0.34 2.10 -2.01
CA ASP A 120 -0.69 3.12 -1.01
C ASP A 120 0.54 3.56 -0.21
N GLU A 121 1.41 2.62 0.13
CA GLU A 121 2.63 2.83 0.92
C GLU A 121 3.69 3.57 0.12
N SER A 122 3.96 3.11 -1.10
CA SER A 122 4.91 3.80 -1.99
C SER A 122 4.39 5.17 -2.37
N PHE A 123 3.07 5.34 -2.56
CA PHE A 123 2.45 6.66 -2.74
C PHE A 123 2.66 7.55 -1.51
N ALA A 124 2.39 7.05 -0.31
CA ALA A 124 2.56 7.80 0.92
C ALA A 124 4.01 8.27 1.09
N PHE A 125 4.97 7.36 0.89
CA PHE A 125 6.38 7.67 1.00
C PHE A 125 6.85 8.64 -0.10
N HIS A 126 6.57 8.32 -1.37
CA HIS A 126 7.02 9.11 -2.51
C HIS A 126 6.37 10.49 -2.56
N SER A 127 5.11 10.64 -2.14
CA SER A 127 4.43 11.95 -2.11
C SER A 127 5.09 12.92 -1.14
N VAL A 128 5.53 12.43 0.02
CA VAL A 128 6.28 13.24 0.99
C VAL A 128 7.68 13.54 0.46
N LYS A 129 8.39 12.54 -0.06
CA LYS A 129 9.76 12.71 -0.57
C LYS A 129 9.81 13.69 -1.75
N LEU A 130 8.95 13.52 -2.75
CA LEU A 130 8.84 14.40 -3.91
C LEU A 130 8.31 15.79 -3.54
N GLY A 131 7.47 15.89 -2.50
CA GLY A 131 6.98 17.16 -1.97
C GLY A 131 8.02 17.96 -1.19
N SER A 132 9.10 17.33 -0.71
CA SER A 132 10.15 18.00 0.06
C SER A 132 11.05 18.94 -0.75
N GLY A 133 11.00 18.87 -2.08
CA GLY A 133 11.88 19.61 -2.98
C GLY A 133 13.31 19.05 -3.10
N ALA A 134 13.64 18.00 -2.34
CA ALA A 134 14.92 17.32 -2.47
C ALA A 134 15.03 16.59 -3.83
N PRO A 135 16.22 16.51 -4.44
CA PRO A 135 16.42 15.78 -5.68
C PRO A 135 16.15 14.28 -5.46
N VAL A 136 15.22 13.73 -6.23
CA VAL A 136 14.87 12.30 -6.22
C VAL A 136 15.11 11.72 -7.60
N SER A 137 15.90 10.65 -7.67
CA SER A 137 16.17 9.95 -8.93
C SER A 137 15.10 8.89 -9.24
N LEU A 138 14.88 8.60 -10.52
CA LEU A 138 14.01 7.49 -10.93
C LEU A 138 14.48 6.13 -10.38
N ARG A 139 15.80 5.91 -10.34
CA ARG A 139 16.40 4.66 -9.83
C ARG A 139 16.00 4.38 -8.38
N TYR A 140 15.95 5.44 -7.56
CA TYR A 140 15.46 5.35 -6.19
C TYR A 140 13.98 4.92 -6.15
N LEU A 141 13.11 5.59 -6.92
CA LEU A 141 11.67 5.31 -6.93
C LEU A 141 11.36 3.88 -7.38
N ILE A 142 11.99 3.43 -8.47
CA ILE A 142 11.81 2.07 -8.99
C ILE A 142 12.44 1.06 -8.03
N GLY A 143 13.62 1.35 -7.48
CA GLY A 143 14.29 0.48 -6.51
C GLY A 143 13.44 0.24 -5.26
N PHE A 144 12.85 1.30 -4.71
CA PHE A 144 11.90 1.22 -3.59
C PHE A 144 10.74 0.27 -3.91
N ASN A 145 10.08 0.48 -5.04
CA ASN A 145 8.95 -0.35 -5.48
C ASN A 145 9.36 -1.80 -5.72
N LEU A 146 10.55 -2.03 -6.26
CA LEU A 146 11.07 -3.37 -6.53
C LEU A 146 11.38 -4.15 -5.25
N PHE A 147 11.99 -3.50 -4.24
CA PHE A 147 12.21 -4.12 -2.94
C PHE A 147 10.90 -4.53 -2.28
N CYS A 148 9.90 -3.63 -2.32
CA CYS A 148 8.57 -3.89 -1.79
C CYS A 148 7.87 -5.04 -2.56
N HIS A 149 7.87 -5.01 -3.89
CA HIS A 149 7.22 -6.04 -4.69
C HIS A 149 7.87 -7.42 -4.49
N THR A 150 9.20 -7.45 -4.42
CA THR A 150 9.94 -8.69 -4.14
C THR A 150 9.57 -9.25 -2.78
N SER A 151 9.49 -8.42 -1.73
CA SER A 151 9.09 -8.91 -0.40
C SER A 151 7.63 -9.36 -0.34
N TRP A 152 6.74 -8.72 -1.10
CA TRP A 152 5.34 -9.13 -1.26
C TRP A 152 5.20 -10.50 -1.92
N VAL A 153 5.95 -10.75 -3.00
CA VAL A 153 5.93 -12.06 -3.67
C VAL A 153 6.55 -13.14 -2.79
N LEU A 154 7.68 -12.86 -2.13
CA LEU A 154 8.34 -13.81 -1.25
C LEU A 154 7.49 -14.14 -0.01
N GLY A 155 6.87 -13.14 0.61
CA GLY A 155 5.97 -13.36 1.74
C GLY A 155 4.76 -14.20 1.32
N GLY A 156 4.10 -13.86 0.20
CA GLY A 156 3.00 -14.64 -0.36
C GLY A 156 3.35 -16.09 -0.66
N LEU A 157 4.52 -16.33 -1.26
CA LEU A 157 5.04 -17.68 -1.51
C LEU A 157 5.27 -18.45 -0.21
N LEU A 158 6.00 -17.86 0.74
CA LEU A 158 6.31 -18.53 2.01
C LEU A 158 5.04 -18.80 2.82
N GLY A 159 4.09 -17.86 2.83
CA GLY A 159 2.79 -18.06 3.46
C GLY A 159 2.01 -19.22 2.84
N ALA A 160 1.96 -19.28 1.52
CA ALA A 160 1.27 -20.34 0.78
C ALA A 160 1.93 -21.72 0.99
N VAL A 161 3.27 -21.79 1.05
CA VAL A 161 4.00 -23.03 1.39
C VAL A 161 3.74 -23.42 2.84
N CYS A 162 3.83 -22.47 3.78
CA CYS A 162 3.58 -22.71 5.21
C CYS A 162 2.18 -23.24 5.48
N ALA A 163 1.17 -22.89 4.67
CA ALA A 163 -0.18 -23.40 4.81
C ALA A 163 -0.27 -24.94 4.80
N GLN A 164 0.61 -25.60 4.05
CA GLN A 164 0.63 -27.07 3.96
C GLN A 164 1.05 -27.74 5.27
N TYR A 165 1.81 -27.03 6.12
CA TYR A 165 2.39 -27.57 7.35
C TYR A 165 1.80 -26.95 8.62
N ALA A 166 1.23 -25.75 8.53
CA ALA A 166 0.90 -24.91 9.67
C ALA A 166 -0.53 -24.34 9.59
N ALA A 167 -1.50 -25.16 9.17
CA ALA A 167 -2.92 -24.77 9.12
C ALA A 167 -3.49 -24.26 10.47
N HIS A 168 -2.88 -24.65 11.59
CA HIS A 168 -3.28 -24.16 12.92
C HIS A 168 -3.05 -22.65 13.13
N LEU A 169 -2.17 -22.01 12.34
CA LEU A 169 -1.83 -20.60 12.49
C LEU A 169 -3.01 -19.65 12.18
N ILE A 170 -4.02 -20.09 11.45
CA ILE A 170 -5.23 -19.29 11.16
C ILE A 170 -5.96 -18.89 12.45
N LYS A 171 -5.85 -19.69 13.52
CA LYS A 171 -6.50 -19.44 14.81
C LYS A 171 -6.10 -18.10 15.44
N TYR A 172 -4.97 -17.53 15.03
CA TYR A 172 -4.44 -16.28 15.56
C TYR A 172 -5.00 -15.00 14.90
N GLN A 173 -6.07 -15.08 14.09
CA GLN A 173 -6.72 -13.90 13.47
C GLN A 173 -5.71 -12.99 12.75
N LEU A 174 -4.89 -13.65 11.92
CA LEU A 174 -3.77 -13.02 11.23
C LEU A 174 -4.24 -11.97 10.20
N ASP A 175 -5.52 -11.98 9.82
CA ASP A 175 -6.17 -11.03 8.92
C ASP A 175 -6.11 -9.58 9.40
N TYR A 176 -5.87 -9.34 10.69
CA TYR A 176 -5.62 -8.00 11.22
C TYR A 176 -4.35 -7.33 10.66
N ALA A 177 -3.41 -8.11 10.10
CA ALA A 177 -2.15 -7.59 9.55
C ALA A 177 -2.37 -6.51 8.48
N LEU A 178 -3.33 -6.71 7.57
CA LEU A 178 -3.65 -5.72 6.53
C LEU A 178 -4.19 -4.42 7.16
N THR A 179 -5.07 -4.54 8.15
CA THR A 179 -5.66 -3.40 8.87
C THR A 179 -4.58 -2.60 9.59
N ALA A 180 -3.66 -3.28 10.29
CA ALA A 180 -2.56 -2.64 10.98
C ALA A 180 -1.65 -1.85 10.01
N MET A 181 -1.38 -2.41 8.82
CA MET A 181 -0.59 -1.76 7.80
C MET A 181 -1.25 -0.51 7.22
N MET A 182 -2.54 -0.58 6.89
CA MET A 182 -3.31 0.57 6.41
C MET A 182 -3.38 1.68 7.47
N LEU A 183 -3.52 1.31 8.74
CA LEU A 183 -3.49 2.27 9.85
C LEU A 183 -2.13 2.98 9.94
N TYR A 184 -1.03 2.24 9.82
CA TYR A 184 0.31 2.81 9.79
C TYR A 184 0.46 3.84 8.66
N VAL A 185 0.02 3.50 7.44
CA VAL A 185 0.05 4.41 6.28
C VAL A 185 -0.77 5.67 6.56
N LEU A 186 -2.00 5.52 7.06
CA LEU A 186 -2.86 6.66 7.40
C LEU A 186 -2.18 7.60 8.41
N VAL A 187 -1.60 7.05 9.46
CA VAL A 187 -0.90 7.83 10.49
C VAL A 187 0.31 8.55 9.88
N SER A 188 1.08 7.89 9.02
CA SER A 188 2.24 8.50 8.35
C SER A 188 1.86 9.67 7.42
N LEU A 189 0.67 9.60 6.82
CA LEU A 189 0.13 10.64 5.94
C LEU A 189 -0.46 11.83 6.71
N CYS A 190 -0.88 11.65 7.96
CA CYS A 190 -1.45 12.68 8.83
C CYS A 190 -0.39 13.65 9.39
N ASN A 191 0.50 14.15 8.52
CA ASN A 191 1.63 15.01 8.90
C ASN A 191 1.27 16.51 9.07
N THR A 192 0.02 16.89 8.81
CA THR A 192 -0.48 18.25 9.05
C THR A 192 -1.84 18.22 9.75
N ARG A 193 -2.15 19.29 10.48
CA ARG A 193 -3.43 19.45 11.17
C ARG A 193 -4.63 19.28 10.22
N ASN A 194 -4.55 19.83 9.01
CA ASN A 194 -5.64 19.74 8.03
C ASN A 194 -5.87 18.29 7.57
N LYS A 195 -4.80 17.51 7.34
CA LYS A 195 -4.91 16.09 6.98
C LYS A 195 -5.46 15.25 8.13
N LEU A 196 -5.03 15.53 9.36
CA LEU A 196 -5.55 14.87 10.55
C LEU A 196 -7.05 15.12 10.73
N ILE A 197 -7.51 16.37 10.60
CA ILE A 197 -8.94 16.70 10.71
C ILE A 197 -9.76 16.00 9.61
N ALA A 198 -9.25 15.97 8.37
CA ALA A 198 -9.91 15.28 7.26
C ALA A 198 -10.03 13.76 7.52
N ALA A 199 -8.96 13.13 8.05
CA ALA A 199 -8.97 11.72 8.41
C ALA A 199 -9.96 11.44 9.55
N LEU A 200 -9.96 12.25 10.61
CA LEU A 200 -10.89 12.10 11.74
C LEU A 200 -12.35 12.29 11.30
N ALA A 201 -12.63 13.20 10.37
CA ALA A 201 -13.97 13.38 9.82
C ALA A 201 -14.44 12.13 9.05
N ALA A 202 -13.57 11.50 8.26
CA ALA A 202 -13.89 10.24 7.59
C ALA A 202 -14.16 9.11 8.59
N VAL A 203 -13.32 8.97 9.63
CA VAL A 203 -13.49 7.96 10.68
C VAL A 203 -14.79 8.18 11.47
N ALA A 204 -15.09 9.42 11.87
CA ALA A 204 -16.32 9.75 12.57
C ALA A 204 -17.56 9.46 11.70
N CYS A 205 -17.52 9.83 10.42
CA CYS A 205 -18.60 9.53 9.47
C CYS A 205 -18.81 8.01 9.34
N MET A 206 -17.73 7.25 9.18
CA MET A 206 -17.79 5.79 9.12
C MET A 206 -18.39 5.19 10.40
N GLY A 207 -17.97 5.68 11.58
CA GLY A 207 -18.49 5.23 12.87
C GLY A 207 -20.00 5.44 12.98
N VAL A 208 -20.48 6.64 12.63
CA VAL A 208 -21.92 6.96 12.63
C VAL A 208 -22.69 6.09 11.64
N LEU A 209 -22.21 5.96 10.40
CA LEU A 209 -22.87 5.13 9.38
C LEU A 209 -22.95 3.66 9.79
N SER A 210 -21.91 3.15 10.45
CA SER A 210 -21.88 1.77 10.94
C SER A 210 -22.91 1.51 12.05
N LEU A 211 -23.25 2.53 12.85
CA LEU A 211 -24.33 2.43 13.86
C LEU A 211 -25.73 2.48 13.23
N LEU A 212 -25.89 3.14 12.08
CA LEU A 212 -27.17 3.26 11.36
C LEU A 212 -27.46 2.07 10.46
N GLY A 213 -26.44 1.31 10.06
CA GLY A 213 -26.57 0.08 9.29
C GLY A 213 -25.34 -0.22 8.44
N SER A 214 -24.97 -1.50 8.36
CA SER A 214 -23.83 -1.98 7.59
C SER A 214 -24.14 -1.96 6.09
N SER A 215 -23.59 -1.00 5.35
CA SER A 215 -23.68 -0.95 3.89
C SER A 215 -22.28 -0.83 3.27
N PRO A 216 -21.98 -1.54 2.17
CA PRO A 216 -20.75 -1.35 1.41
C PRO A 216 -20.54 0.11 0.95
N PHE A 217 -21.63 0.88 0.81
CA PHE A 217 -21.58 2.27 0.41
C PHE A 217 -21.04 3.21 1.49
N ASN A 218 -21.04 2.79 2.76
CA ASN A 218 -20.57 3.61 3.88
C ASN A 218 -19.11 4.05 3.70
N VAL A 219 -18.27 3.19 3.09
CA VAL A 219 -16.86 3.50 2.80
C VAL A 219 -16.72 4.64 1.80
N PHE A 220 -17.54 4.62 0.74
CA PHE A 220 -17.52 5.70 -0.25
C PHE A 220 -17.98 7.02 0.37
N ILE A 221 -19.07 7.01 1.14
CA ILE A 221 -19.61 8.21 1.80
C ILE A 221 -18.56 8.80 2.76
N ALA A 222 -17.97 7.97 3.62
CA ALA A 222 -16.92 8.41 4.55
C ALA A 222 -15.71 9.00 3.81
N THR A 223 -15.31 8.39 2.69
CA THR A 223 -14.23 8.90 1.83
C THR A 223 -14.58 10.28 1.26
N PHE A 224 -15.79 10.45 0.70
CA PHE A 224 -16.23 11.74 0.16
C PHE A 224 -16.27 12.84 1.23
N VAL A 225 -16.73 12.52 2.44
CA VAL A 225 -16.73 13.44 3.58
C VAL A 225 -15.31 13.86 3.95
N GLY A 226 -14.40 12.90 4.11
CA GLY A 226 -12.99 13.18 4.40
C GLY A 226 -12.33 14.07 3.34
N CYS A 227 -12.50 13.73 2.06
CA CYS A 227 -11.99 14.53 0.95
C CYS A 227 -12.60 15.94 0.94
N GLY A 228 -13.91 16.06 1.14
CA GLY A 228 -14.62 17.35 1.17
C GLY A 228 -14.10 18.27 2.27
N VAL A 229 -13.93 17.74 3.48
CA VAL A 229 -13.34 18.48 4.61
C VAL A 229 -11.90 18.89 4.28
N GLY A 230 -11.08 17.99 3.74
CA GLY A 230 -9.70 18.29 3.35
C GLY A 230 -9.60 19.42 2.33
N VAL A 231 -10.47 19.43 1.31
CA VAL A 231 -10.52 20.49 0.29
C VAL A 231 -10.93 21.83 0.90
N CYS A 232 -11.95 21.84 1.76
CA CYS A 232 -12.42 23.05 2.43
C CYS A 232 -11.35 23.67 3.34
N LEU A 233 -10.56 22.84 4.04
CA LEU A 233 -9.47 23.30 4.90
C LEU A 233 -8.28 23.83 4.10
N THR A 234 -7.94 23.16 2.98
CA THR A 234 -6.81 23.57 2.14
C THR A 234 -7.09 24.88 1.41
N LYS A 235 -8.33 25.16 1.01
CA LYS A 235 -8.71 26.45 0.42
C LYS A 235 -8.68 27.63 1.41
N ARG A 236 -8.63 27.36 2.72
CA ARG A 236 -8.63 28.39 3.77
C ARG A 236 -7.25 28.69 4.36
N SER A 237 -6.22 27.91 3.99
CA SER A 237 -4.82 28.13 4.37
C SER A 237 -4.07 28.84 3.24
#